data_AF-A0A2T6V1P1-F1
#
_entry.id   AF-A0A2T6V1P1-F1
#
_cell.length_a   1.000
_cell.length_b   1.000
_cell.length_c   1.000
_cell.angle_alpha   90.00
_cell.angle_beta   90.00
_cell.angle_gamma   90.00
#
_symmetry.space_group_name_H-M   'P 1'
#
loop_
_entity.id
_entity.type
_entity.pdbx_description
1 polymer ?
#
loop_
_entity_poly.entity_id
_entity_poly.type
_entity_poly.pdbx_seq_one_letter_code
_entity_poly.pdbx_strand_id
1 'polypeptide(L)' 'NLNNSVYIGPMPPNGDHHYLIQVYALDIPKLALKAPFFSGDLHDKMRGHIIAIGRKEFLYKQFVRK' A
#
# COMPACT_ATOMS: atom_id res chain seq x y z
N ASN A 1 13.27 -4.24 9.40
CA ASN A 1 11.97 -4.09 8.71
C ASN A 1 10.95 -5.19 8.96
N LEU A 2 11.31 -6.41 9.35
CA LEU A 2 10.31 -7.48 9.54
C LEU A 2 9.16 -7.07 10.50
N ASN A 3 9.50 -6.42 11.61
CA ASN A 3 8.53 -5.93 12.60
C ASN A 3 7.57 -4.86 12.04
N ASN A 4 7.92 -4.22 10.93
CA ASN A 4 7.15 -3.16 10.28
C ASN A 4 6.53 -3.62 8.95
N SER A 5 6.59 -4.92 8.62
CA SER A 5 5.92 -5.50 7.44
C SER A 5 4.43 -5.72 7.71
N VAL A 6 3.74 -4.69 8.17
CA VAL A 6 2.33 -4.69 8.58
C VAL A 6 1.63 -3.45 8.04
N TYR A 7 0.30 -3.48 8.06
CA TYR A 7 -0.46 -2.25 7.84
C TYR A 7 -0.25 -1.28 9.00
N ILE A 8 0.10 -0.03 8.68
CA ILE A 8 0.16 1.08 9.63
C ILE A 8 -0.92 2.09 9.28
N GLY A 9 -1.83 2.33 10.23
CA GLY A 9 -2.98 3.21 10.02
C GLY A 9 -2.59 4.70 9.92
N PRO A 10 -3.50 5.54 9.39
CA PRO A 10 -3.35 6.99 9.38
C PRO A 10 -3.09 7.62 10.76
N MET A 11 -2.11 8.51 10.82
CA MET A 11 -1.87 9.40 11.98
C MET A 11 -1.47 10.80 11.49
N PRO A 12 -2.36 11.51 10.80
CA PRO A 12 -2.00 12.76 10.11
C PRO A 12 -1.77 13.91 11.10
N PRO A 13 -0.58 14.56 11.10
CA PRO A 13 -0.20 15.49 12.17
C PRO A 13 -0.68 16.93 11.98
N ASN A 14 -0.91 17.36 10.74
CA ASN A 14 -1.07 18.78 10.38
C ASN A 14 -2.43 19.12 9.72
N GLY A 15 -3.38 18.19 9.75
CA GLY A 15 -4.72 18.37 9.17
C GLY A 15 -5.32 17.04 8.75
N ASP A 16 -6.48 17.11 8.09
CA ASP A 16 -7.09 15.93 7.48
C ASP A 16 -6.27 15.51 6.25
N HIS A 17 -6.03 14.21 6.09
CA HIS A 17 -5.26 13.67 4.96
C HIS A 17 -6.16 12.80 4.06
N HIS A 18 -5.95 12.91 2.75
CA HIS A 18 -6.48 11.95 1.78
C HIS A 18 -5.45 10.83 1.58
N TYR A 19 -5.88 9.58 1.78
CA TYR A 19 -5.05 8.39 1.54
C TYR A 19 -5.52 7.68 0.27
N LEU A 20 -4.58 7.36 -0.62
CA LEU A 20 -4.83 6.61 -1.85
C LEU A 20 -4.64 5.11 -1.62
N ILE A 21 -5.68 4.33 -1.87
CA ILE A 21 -5.63 2.88 -2.01
C ILE A 21 -5.48 2.57 -3.49
N GLN A 22 -4.46 1.78 -3.84
CA GLN A 22 -4.24 1.27 -5.18
C GLN A 22 -4.23 -0.25 -5.19
N VAL A 23 -5.08 -0.85 -6.02
CA VAL A 23 -5.23 -2.30 -6.18
C VAL A 23 -4.81 -2.68 -7.59
N TYR A 24 -4.01 -3.74 -7.71
CA TYR A 24 -3.53 -4.28 -8.99
C TYR A 24 -4.15 -5.66 -9.21
N ALA A 25 -4.81 -5.86 -10.35
CA ALA A 25 -5.19 -7.18 -10.81
C ALA A 25 -4.03 -7.77 -11.62
N LEU A 26 -3.63 -9.01 -11.30
CA LEU A 26 -2.52 -9.71 -11.94
C LEU A 26 -3.03 -10.95 -12.69
N ASP A 27 -2.36 -11.30 -13.78
CA ASP A 27 -2.64 -12.52 -14.57
C ASP A 27 -1.97 -13.78 -14.03
N ILE A 28 -1.15 -13.66 -12.98
CA ILE A 28 -0.48 -14.77 -12.30
C ILE A 28 -1.09 -15.07 -10.93
N PRO A 29 -1.12 -16.34 -10.50
CA PRO A 29 -1.79 -16.73 -9.26
C PRO A 29 -1.01 -16.36 -7.99
N LYS A 30 0.32 -16.17 -8.09
CA LYS A 30 1.18 -15.90 -6.93
C LYS A 30 2.47 -15.19 -7.30
N LEU A 31 2.81 -14.15 -6.55
CA LEU A 31 4.11 -13.49 -6.62
C LEU A 31 5.14 -14.22 -5.74
N ALA A 32 6.36 -14.37 -6.25
CA ALA A 32 7.50 -14.90 -5.51
C ALA A 32 8.13 -13.82 -4.61
N LEU A 33 7.39 -13.41 -3.57
CA LEU A 33 7.81 -12.43 -2.56
C LEU A 33 7.99 -13.11 -1.20
N LYS A 34 9.01 -12.69 -0.46
CA LYS A 34 9.26 -13.11 0.93
C LYS A 34 9.56 -11.88 1.77
N ALA A 35 8.97 -11.81 2.96
CA ALA A 35 9.25 -10.70 3.88
C ALA A 35 10.72 -10.76 4.38
N PRO A 36 11.38 -9.61 4.57
CA PRO A 36 10.89 -8.26 4.28
C PRO A 36 11.06 -7.92 2.78
N PHE A 37 10.07 -7.24 2.20
CA PHE A 37 10.14 -6.65 0.86
C PHE A 37 9.55 -5.24 0.89
N PHE A 38 9.94 -4.41 -0.07
CA PHE A 38 9.50 -3.03 -0.22
C PHE A 38 8.57 -2.86 -1.43
N SER A 39 7.94 -1.69 -1.57
CA SER A 39 7.08 -1.37 -2.71
C SER A 39 7.79 -1.51 -4.07
N GLY A 40 9.10 -1.24 -4.13
CA GLY A 40 9.93 -1.48 -5.31
C GLY A 40 9.96 -2.96 -5.71
N ASP A 41 10.26 -3.85 -4.75
CA ASP A 41 10.29 -5.31 -4.98
C ASP A 41 8.92 -5.83 -5.46
N LEU A 42 7.83 -5.30 -4.88
CA LEU A 42 6.48 -5.61 -5.32
C LEU A 42 6.26 -5.20 -6.78
N HIS A 43 6.60 -3.97 -7.15
CA HIS A 43 6.46 -3.47 -8.52
C HIS A 43 7.33 -4.25 -9.51
N ASP A 44 8.54 -4.65 -9.14
CA ASP A 44 9.41 -5.47 -9.98
C ASP A 44 8.81 -6.85 -10.24
N LYS A 45 8.20 -7.49 -9.22
CA LYS A 45 7.52 -8.79 -9.40
C LYS A 45 6.19 -8.71 -10.14
N MET A 46 5.49 -7.57 -10.07
CA MET A 46 4.25 -7.36 -10.83
C MET A 46 4.48 -6.92 -12.28
N ARG A 47 5.69 -6.42 -12.63
CA ARG A 47 5.98 -5.88 -13.96
C ARG A 47 5.69 -6.94 -15.03
N GLY A 48 4.89 -6.54 -16.03
CA GLY A 48 4.46 -7.42 -17.12
C GLY A 48 3.22 -8.27 -16.81
N HIS A 49 2.73 -8.29 -15.57
CA HIS A 49 1.59 -9.10 -15.13
C HIS A 49 0.33 -8.30 -14.79
N ILE A 50 0.39 -6.96 -14.81
CA ILE A 50 -0.73 -6.09 -14.42
C ILE A 50 -1.75 -6.02 -15.56
N ILE A 51 -2.97 -6.50 -15.30
CA ILE A 51 -4.09 -6.49 -16.27
C ILE A 51 -5.15 -5.42 -15.98
N ALA A 52 -5.23 -4.93 -14.74
CA ALA A 52 -6.09 -3.79 -14.38
C ALA A 52 -5.60 -3.09 -13.11
N ILE A 53 -5.99 -1.83 -12.93
CA ILE A 53 -5.66 -1.02 -11.75
C ILE A 53 -6.93 -0.34 -11.23
N GLY A 54 -7.22 -0.53 -9.94
CA GLY A 54 -8.27 0.19 -9.21
C GLY A 54 -7.67 1.23 -8.26
N ARG A 55 -8.32 2.38 -8.13
CA ARG A 55 -7.90 3.47 -7.25
C ARG A 55 -9.08 3.99 -6.44
N LYS A 56 -8.87 4.22 -5.14
CA LYS A 56 -9.85 4.86 -4.28
C LYS A 56 -9.17 5.70 -3.22
N GLU A 57 -9.74 6.87 -2.96
CA GLU A 57 -9.29 7.75 -1.89
C GLU A 57 -10.29 7.75 -0.73
N PHE A 58 -9.78 7.97 0.49
CA PHE A 58 -10.58 8.24 1.67
C PHE A 58 -9.91 9.31 2.54
N LEU A 59 -10.72 10.07 3.27
CA LEU A 59 -10.27 11.08 4.21
C LEU A 59 -10.06 10.45 5.59
N TYR A 60 -8.99 10.84 6.28
CA TYR A 60 -8.81 10.58 7.71
C TYR A 60 -8.56 11.88 8.47
N LYS A 61 -9.21 12.03 9.63
CA LYS A 61 -9.15 13.24 10.44
C LYS A 61 -7.79 13.45 11.09
N GLN A 62 -7.39 14.72 11.27
CA GLN A 62 -6.17 15.07 12.00
C GLN A 62 -6.05 14.30 13.31
N PHE A 63 -4.90 13.67 13.53
CA PHE A 63 -4.58 13.05 14.81
C PHE A 63 -3.99 14.08 15.77
N VAL A 64 -4.64 14.25 16.92
CA VAL A 64 -4.19 15.12 18.01
C VAL A 64 -3.95 14.25 19.24
N ARG A 65 -2.74 14.33 19.82
CA ARG A 65 -2.49 13.74 21.14
C ARG A 65 -3.23 14.58 22.18
N LYS A 66 -4.14 13.95 22.91
CA LYS A 66 -4.74 14.55 24.11
C LYS A 66 -3.74 14.57 25.26
#